data_AF-A0A1F3QQG4-F1
#
_entry.id   AF-A0A1F3QQG4-F1
#
_cell.length_a   1.000
_cell.length_b   1.000
_cell.length_c   1.000
_cell.angle_alpha   90.00
_cell.angle_beta   90.00
_cell.angle_gamma   90.00
#
_symmetry.space_group_name_H-M   'P 1'
#
loop_
_entity.id
_entity.type
_entity.pdbx_description
1 polymer ?
#
loop_
_entity_poly.entity_id
_entity_poly.type
_entity_poly.pdbx_seq_one_letter_code
_entity_poly.pdbx_strand_id
1 'polypeptide(L)'
;MDKVSEKVDVYLAIIPGIILAKIYDKYRQGLLEKNVRTFLQFKAKVNQGIRETLRDSPDMFFAYNNGISTTAEKIDIEYEDGIPYITRIENLQVVNGGQTTASIFATSTEKANDLTKVFVQMKISVIQNKEEMENIVPKISRFANTQTIIKNSDFDSNSDYHVAIENFSRTEWVPTKTGGKATNKWFYERARGQYLDVKSKGSIKESKLFDKEYPKKQKFIKTDLAKYEMSWWQRPYDVGKGAENNFKIFTKELATEKNEVGKKYYQRLISKAILFKEIDRIVAKRNLGGYKANMVSYILAWLSYKSNKKLNLDTIWENQIISESINNLVEKMIDIVWKHINNPSKQGMNIGEWCKKQECWLTLKDKFIDTNSISDEIRKDADTYVESDLVGQELSPQESKMIEEAGKIKGEVWFALSKWAKENNRFTPFDRKLSYNLGVLANRKVVLSPKQAKNALRILKQAKDEGFEE
;
A
#
# COMPACT_ATOMS: atom_id res chain seq x y z
N MET A 1 29.25 34.32 19.71
CA MET A 1 27.98 33.67 19.34
C MET A 1 26.98 33.96 20.43
N ASP A 2 25.79 34.42 20.09
CA ASP A 2 24.74 34.65 21.08
C ASP A 2 24.27 33.31 21.65
N LYS A 3 24.01 33.28 22.96
CA LYS A 3 23.44 32.09 23.61
C LYS A 3 22.01 31.91 23.10
N VAL A 4 21.78 30.81 22.38
CA VAL A 4 20.45 30.43 21.88
C VAL A 4 19.50 30.07 23.04
N SER A 5 20.05 29.66 24.18
CA SER A 5 19.33 29.41 25.43
C SER A 5 20.25 29.58 26.63
N GLU A 6 19.70 30.00 27.77
CA GLU A 6 20.42 29.99 29.05
C GLU A 6 20.59 28.58 29.63
N LYS A 7 19.77 27.62 29.18
CA LYS A 7 19.70 26.25 29.74
C LYS A 7 20.54 25.24 28.96
N VAL A 8 20.73 25.48 27.67
CA VAL A 8 21.32 24.50 26.75
C VAL A 8 22.17 25.20 25.71
N ASP A 9 23.41 24.74 25.56
CA ASP A 9 24.24 25.03 24.39
C ASP A 9 24.07 23.90 23.36
N VAL A 10 24.02 24.24 22.08
CA VAL A 10 23.82 23.27 21.01
C VAL A 10 24.97 23.32 20.02
N TYR A 11 25.54 22.14 19.76
CA TYR A 11 26.64 21.97 18.81
C TYR A 11 26.21 21.02 17.70
N LEU A 12 26.61 21.32 16.47
CA LEU A 12 26.52 20.42 15.32
C LEU A 12 27.92 19.97 14.97
N ALA A 13 28.13 18.66 14.97
CA ALA A 13 29.42 18.04 14.72
C ALA A 13 29.29 16.95 13.66
N ILE A 14 30.40 16.62 13.01
CA ILE A 14 30.53 15.45 12.15
C ILE A 14 31.38 14.43 12.91
N ILE A 15 30.82 13.26 13.22
CA ILE A 15 31.54 12.18 13.91
C ILE A 15 31.89 11.05 12.93
N PRO A 16 33.15 10.60 12.88
CA PRO A 16 33.51 9.42 12.10
C PRO A 16 32.78 8.17 12.61
N GLY A 17 32.25 7.35 11.69
CA GLY A 17 31.51 6.14 12.00
C GLY A 17 32.31 5.15 12.85
N ILE A 18 33.63 5.06 12.61
CA ILE A 18 34.56 4.23 13.40
C ILE A 18 34.58 4.67 14.87
N ILE A 19 34.62 5.98 15.14
CA ILE A 19 34.64 6.51 16.51
C ILE A 19 33.29 6.24 17.18
N LEU A 20 32.19 6.48 16.47
CA LEU A 20 30.85 6.18 16.99
C LEU A 20 30.66 4.70 17.30
N ALA A 21 31.19 3.80 16.47
CA ALA A 21 31.19 2.36 16.70
C ALA A 21 31.97 2.00 17.98
N LYS A 22 33.17 2.57 18.18
CA LYS A 22 34.00 2.34 19.39
C LYS A 22 33.32 2.85 20.66
N ILE A 23 32.64 4.00 20.61
CA ILE A 23 31.86 4.52 21.74
C ILE A 23 30.73 3.53 22.09
N TYR A 24 29.99 3.05 21.09
CA TYR A 24 28.93 2.07 21.32
C TYR A 24 29.47 0.71 21.79
N ASP A 25 30.66 0.32 21.33
CA ASP A 25 31.38 -0.86 21.79
C ASP A 25 31.61 -0.86 23.30
N LYS A 26 32.12 0.26 23.79
CA LYS A 26 32.46 0.46 25.20
C LYS A 26 31.24 0.62 26.11
N TYR A 27 30.24 1.39 25.70
CA TYR A 27 29.16 1.84 26.61
C TYR A 27 27.80 1.14 26.38
N ARG A 28 27.58 0.50 25.21
CA ARG A 28 26.40 -0.33 24.91
C ARG A 28 25.07 0.32 25.30
N GLN A 29 24.26 -0.38 26.09
CA GLN A 29 22.94 0.08 26.54
C GLN A 29 23.04 1.37 27.36
N GLY A 30 24.11 1.56 28.14
CA GLY A 30 24.37 2.78 28.91
C GLY A 30 24.43 4.04 28.06
N LEU A 31 24.79 3.94 26.78
CA LEU A 31 24.76 5.07 25.84
C LEU A 31 23.33 5.44 25.39
N LEU A 32 22.38 4.51 25.53
CA LEU A 32 21.02 4.59 25.01
C LEU A 32 19.94 4.63 26.11
N GLU A 33 20.32 4.63 27.38
CA GLU A 33 19.39 4.53 28.52
C GLU A 33 18.39 5.70 28.57
N LYS A 34 18.84 6.92 28.25
CA LYS A 34 17.96 8.11 28.21
C LYS A 34 17.12 8.25 26.93
N ASN A 35 17.14 7.25 26.05
CA ASN A 35 16.30 7.21 24.86
C ASN A 35 14.98 6.50 25.16
N VAL A 36 13.88 7.25 25.09
CA VAL A 36 12.52 6.77 25.40
C VAL A 36 12.06 5.61 24.49
N ARG A 37 12.72 5.41 23.35
CA ARG A 37 12.46 4.31 22.41
C ARG A 37 13.19 3.02 22.80
N THR A 38 14.27 3.09 23.59
CA THR A 38 15.04 1.92 24.05
C THR A 38 14.23 1.07 25.03
N PHE A 39 13.28 1.67 25.75
CA PHE A 39 12.36 0.98 26.66
C PHE A 39 11.33 0.08 25.94
N LEU A 40 11.13 0.25 24.62
CA LEU A 40 10.05 -0.37 23.86
C LEU A 40 10.54 -1.27 22.72
N GLN A 41 11.35 -2.29 23.02
CA GLN A 41 11.72 -3.38 22.08
C GLN A 41 12.87 -3.04 21.12
N PHE A 42 14.11 -3.20 21.58
CA PHE A 42 15.24 -3.47 20.67
C PHE A 42 15.14 -4.92 20.14
N LYS A 43 14.09 -5.24 19.38
CA LYS A 43 14.15 -6.36 18.43
C LYS A 43 14.82 -5.82 17.19
N ALA A 44 16.09 -6.19 17.00
CA ALA A 44 16.96 -5.76 15.91
C ALA A 44 16.46 -6.20 14.52
N LYS A 45 15.30 -5.71 14.09
CA LYS A 45 15.06 -5.49 12.67
C LYS A 45 15.84 -4.24 12.32
N VAL A 46 17.14 -4.45 12.08
CA VAL A 46 18.07 -3.45 11.54
C VAL A 46 17.36 -2.75 10.39
N ASN A 47 17.37 -1.42 10.40
CA ASN A 47 16.81 -0.67 9.28
C ASN A 47 17.61 -1.03 8.03
N GLN A 48 16.97 -1.75 7.11
CA GLN A 48 17.62 -2.30 5.92
C GLN A 48 18.32 -1.21 5.10
N GLY A 49 17.72 -0.02 5.00
CA GLY A 49 18.30 1.09 4.25
C GLY A 49 19.59 1.66 4.86
N ILE A 50 19.70 1.68 6.20
CA ILE A 50 20.94 2.09 6.88
C ILE A 50 22.06 1.10 6.54
N ARG A 51 21.76 -0.20 6.58
CA ARG A 51 22.74 -1.24 6.28
C ARG A 51 23.13 -1.27 4.81
N GLU A 52 22.18 -1.07 3.90
CA GLU A 52 22.43 -0.93 2.47
C GLU A 52 23.37 0.25 2.20
N THR A 53 23.12 1.41 2.82
CA THR A 53 24.03 2.56 2.65
C THR A 53 25.43 2.26 3.20
N LEU A 54 25.54 1.65 4.39
CA LEU A 54 26.84 1.33 4.99
C LEU A 54 27.69 0.38 4.12
N ARG A 55 27.06 -0.51 3.37
CA ARG A 55 27.74 -1.49 2.52
C ARG A 55 27.98 -0.98 1.10
N ASP A 56 26.95 -0.39 0.50
CA ASP A 56 26.90 -0.12 -0.94
C ASP A 56 27.27 1.34 -1.26
N SER A 57 27.18 2.27 -0.30
CA SER A 57 27.50 3.70 -0.50
C SER A 57 27.99 4.39 0.78
N PRO A 58 29.08 3.91 1.43
CA PRO A 58 29.51 4.39 2.74
C PRO A 58 29.92 5.87 2.77
N ASP A 59 30.46 6.39 1.67
CA ASP A 59 30.79 7.80 1.47
C ASP A 59 29.57 8.72 1.44
N MET A 60 28.41 8.19 1.02
CA MET A 60 27.14 8.90 1.00
C MET A 60 26.38 8.78 2.33
N PHE A 61 26.92 8.09 3.33
CA PHE A 61 26.22 7.84 4.59
C PHE A 61 25.75 9.12 5.28
N PHE A 62 26.62 10.15 5.30
CA PHE A 62 26.31 11.46 5.86
C PHE A 62 25.10 12.14 5.18
N ALA A 63 24.93 11.92 3.87
CA ALA A 63 23.88 12.53 3.08
C ALA A 63 22.56 11.72 3.11
N TYR A 64 22.63 10.39 3.08
CA TYR A 64 21.45 9.53 2.95
C TYR A 64 20.78 9.19 4.29
N ASN A 65 21.54 9.21 5.39
CA ASN A 65 21.05 8.77 6.68
C ASN A 65 20.90 9.94 7.65
N ASN A 66 19.84 9.89 8.46
CA ASN A 66 19.68 10.84 9.54
C ASN A 66 20.83 10.70 10.54
N GLY A 67 21.29 11.85 11.03
CA GLY A 67 22.26 11.94 12.10
C GLY A 67 21.75 11.41 13.45
N ILE A 68 22.58 11.58 14.47
CA ILE A 68 22.25 11.26 15.87
C ILE A 68 21.98 12.55 16.64
N SER A 69 21.02 12.52 17.56
CA SER A 69 20.85 13.58 18.56
C SER A 69 21.30 13.05 19.91
N THR A 70 22.14 13.82 20.58
CA THR A 70 22.76 13.47 21.84
C THR A 70 22.60 14.57 22.88
N THR A 71 22.71 14.19 24.14
CA THR A 71 22.85 15.12 25.26
C THR A 71 24.17 14.88 25.95
N ALA A 72 24.74 15.93 26.54
CA ALA A 72 25.99 15.86 27.29
C ALA A 72 25.92 16.81 28.49
N GLU A 73 26.75 16.54 29.50
CA GLU A 73 26.97 17.48 30.62
C GLU A 73 27.99 18.55 30.26
N LYS A 74 29.03 18.17 29.52
CA LYS A 74 30.13 19.06 29.16
C LYS A 74 30.77 18.61 27.86
N ILE A 75 31.31 19.56 27.11
CA ILE A 75 32.24 19.28 26.02
C ILE A 75 33.49 20.15 26.19
N ASP A 76 34.63 19.61 25.78
CA ASP A 76 35.88 20.36 25.64
C ASP A 76 36.19 20.48 24.14
N ILE A 77 36.52 21.70 23.70
CA ILE A 77 36.79 22.04 22.30
C ILE A 77 38.20 22.62 22.21
N GLU A 78 38.98 22.10 21.28
CA GLU A 78 40.28 22.65 20.87
C GLU A 78 40.19 23.16 19.43
N TYR A 79 41.14 24.00 19.03
CA TYR A 79 41.19 24.56 17.69
C TYR A 79 42.50 24.17 17.01
N GLU A 80 42.41 23.52 15.85
CA GLU A 80 43.54 23.28 14.96
C GLU A 80 43.30 24.03 13.65
N ASP A 81 44.25 24.88 13.23
CA ASP A 81 44.12 25.74 12.04
C ASP A 81 42.82 26.57 12.00
N GLY A 82 42.32 26.98 13.17
CA GLY A 82 41.07 27.73 13.31
C GLY A 82 39.79 26.89 13.18
N ILE A 83 39.91 25.58 12.99
CA ILE A 83 38.80 24.63 12.93
C ILE A 83 38.57 24.05 14.34
N PRO A 84 37.35 24.13 14.90
CA PRO A 84 37.05 23.56 16.21
C PRO A 84 36.90 22.04 16.15
N TYR A 85 37.55 21.34 17.08
CA TYR A 85 37.46 19.90 17.29
C TYR A 85 37.04 19.59 18.72
N ILE A 86 36.08 18.69 18.87
CA ILE A 86 35.67 18.19 20.19
C ILE A 86 36.67 17.13 20.63
N THR A 87 37.41 17.39 21.70
CA THR A 87 38.41 16.45 22.25
C THR A 87 37.82 15.58 23.36
N ARG A 88 36.77 16.07 24.05
CA ARG A 88 36.11 15.33 25.12
C ARG A 88 34.61 15.67 25.22
N ILE A 89 33.82 14.66 25.55
CA ILE A 89 32.40 14.78 25.89
C ILE A 89 32.14 14.05 27.20
N GLU A 90 31.52 14.72 28.17
CA GLU A 90 31.12 14.14 29.45
C GLU A 90 29.65 13.74 29.45
N ASN A 91 29.36 12.55 29.96
CA ASN A 91 28.02 11.96 30.04
C ASN A 91 27.23 12.01 28.71
N LEU A 92 27.88 11.60 27.62
CA LEU A 92 27.24 11.49 26.31
C LEU A 92 26.09 10.48 26.35
N GLN A 93 24.92 10.89 25.89
CA GLN A 93 23.72 10.05 25.79
C GLN A 93 23.06 10.22 24.44
N VAL A 94 22.79 9.13 23.72
CA VAL A 94 22.12 9.16 22.41
C VAL A 94 20.60 9.08 22.60
N VAL A 95 19.92 10.21 22.46
CA VAL A 95 18.47 10.34 22.68
C VAL A 95 17.63 10.10 21.42
N ASN A 96 18.26 10.16 20.24
CA ASN A 96 17.70 9.72 18.95
C ASN A 96 18.83 9.21 18.04
N GLY A 97 18.55 8.18 17.23
CA GLY A 97 19.55 7.57 16.34
C GLY A 97 20.17 6.26 16.87
N GLY A 98 19.60 5.65 17.92
CA GLY A 98 20.11 4.38 18.47
C GLY A 98 20.18 3.23 17.45
N GLN A 99 19.27 3.17 16.48
CA GLN A 99 19.36 2.23 15.36
C GLN A 99 20.54 2.53 14.42
N THR A 100 20.81 3.80 14.13
CA THR A 100 21.97 4.25 13.33
C THR A 100 23.27 3.83 14.02
N THR A 101 23.42 4.17 15.30
CA THR A 101 24.59 3.81 16.12
C THR A 101 24.80 2.29 16.18
N ALA A 102 23.75 1.51 16.45
CA ALA A 102 23.83 0.05 16.52
C ALA A 102 24.13 -0.59 15.16
N SER A 103 23.60 -0.04 14.06
CA SER A 103 23.85 -0.55 12.70
C SER A 103 25.28 -0.30 12.26
N ILE A 104 25.85 0.87 12.57
CA ILE A 104 27.26 1.18 12.32
C ILE A 104 28.16 0.22 13.10
N PHE A 105 27.88 0.01 14.39
CA PHE A 105 28.63 -0.96 15.20
C PHE A 105 28.52 -2.40 14.68
N ALA A 106 27.31 -2.85 14.36
CA ALA A 106 27.11 -4.18 13.79
C ALA A 106 27.86 -4.37 12.47
N THR A 107 27.96 -3.31 11.66
CA THR A 107 28.72 -3.33 10.41
C THR A 107 30.24 -3.32 10.68
N SER A 108 30.71 -2.63 11.72
CA SER A 108 32.14 -2.59 12.08
C SER A 108 32.71 -3.93 12.52
N THR A 109 31.86 -4.88 12.95
CA THR A 109 32.29 -6.23 13.34
C THR A 109 32.29 -7.22 12.18
N GLU A 110 31.76 -6.84 11.02
CA GLU A 110 31.80 -7.64 9.80
C GLU A 110 33.14 -7.46 9.08
N LYS A 111 33.86 -8.56 8.79
CA LYS A 111 35.22 -8.54 8.22
C LYS A 111 35.38 -7.85 6.85
N ALA A 112 34.29 -7.57 6.15
CA ALA A 112 34.31 -7.12 4.75
C ALA A 112 34.01 -5.62 4.56
N ASN A 113 33.68 -4.87 5.64
CA ASN A 113 33.18 -3.51 5.50
C ASN A 113 34.18 -2.47 6.03
N ASP A 114 34.47 -1.48 5.19
CA ASP A 114 35.33 -0.34 5.53
C ASP A 114 34.47 0.87 5.94
N LEU A 115 34.59 1.30 7.20
CA LEU A 115 33.86 2.46 7.75
C LEU A 115 34.67 3.77 7.67
N THR A 116 35.85 3.79 7.06
CA THR A 116 36.70 4.99 6.97
C THR A 116 36.01 6.15 6.26
N LYS A 117 35.09 5.86 5.33
CA LYS A 117 34.31 6.86 4.59
C LYS A 117 32.98 7.24 5.25
N VAL A 118 32.62 6.58 6.35
CA VAL A 118 31.34 6.80 7.02
C VAL A 118 31.46 7.97 7.99
N PHE A 119 30.68 9.02 7.74
CA PHE A 119 30.56 10.18 8.63
C PHE A 119 29.10 10.38 9.02
N VAL A 120 28.86 10.81 10.25
CA VAL A 120 27.50 10.97 10.81
C VAL A 120 27.34 12.39 11.34
N GLN A 121 26.24 13.06 10.99
CA GLN A 121 25.86 14.30 11.63
C GLN A 121 25.47 14.03 13.10
N MET A 122 26.05 14.77 14.04
CA MET A 122 25.73 14.67 15.46
C MET A 122 25.29 16.04 15.98
N LYS A 123 24.09 16.11 16.55
CA LYS A 123 23.63 17.26 17.33
C LYS A 123 23.84 16.98 18.81
N ILE A 124 24.65 17.79 19.49
CA ILE A 124 24.93 17.68 20.92
C ILE A 124 24.22 18.81 21.66
N SER A 125 23.34 18.47 22.60
CA SER A 125 22.73 19.43 23.53
C SER A 125 23.44 19.34 24.88
N VAL A 126 24.25 20.36 25.19
CA VAL A 126 25.00 20.48 26.45
C VAL A 126 24.14 21.21 27.46
N ILE A 127 23.77 20.53 28.55
CA ILE A 127 22.84 21.06 29.55
C ILE A 127 23.65 21.76 30.64
N GLN A 128 23.41 23.06 30.82
CA GLN A 128 24.23 23.91 31.70
C GLN A 128 24.02 23.58 33.19
N ASN A 129 22.78 23.27 33.59
CA ASN A 129 22.43 22.93 34.96
C ASN A 129 22.14 21.42 35.09
N LYS A 130 22.94 20.72 35.91
CA LYS A 130 22.79 19.28 36.16
C LYS A 130 21.41 18.91 36.72
N GLU A 131 20.83 19.74 37.58
CA GLU A 131 19.50 19.50 38.18
C GLU A 131 18.39 19.53 37.13
N GLU A 132 18.56 20.32 36.07
CA GLU A 132 17.58 20.38 34.98
C GLU A 132 17.67 19.20 34.01
N MET A 133 18.73 18.39 34.06
CA MET A 133 18.92 17.26 33.14
C MET A 133 17.76 16.27 33.20
N GLU A 134 17.26 15.95 34.40
CA GLU A 134 16.16 15.01 34.58
C GLU A 134 14.87 15.50 33.93
N ASN A 135 14.71 16.80 33.77
CA ASN A 135 13.54 17.43 33.15
C ASN A 135 13.73 17.70 31.64
N ILE A 136 14.94 18.08 31.23
CA ILE A 136 15.24 18.50 29.85
C ILE A 136 15.48 17.28 28.95
N VAL A 137 16.28 16.29 29.39
CA VAL A 137 16.66 15.14 28.55
C VAL A 137 15.43 14.36 28.07
N PRO A 138 14.42 14.03 28.91
CA PRO A 138 13.22 13.34 28.44
C PRO A 138 12.42 14.15 27.40
N LYS A 139 12.40 15.48 27.52
CA LYS A 139 11.75 16.36 26.53
C LYS A 139 12.51 16.35 25.21
N ILE A 140 13.84 16.52 25.24
CA ILE A 140 14.67 16.43 24.03
C ILE A 140 14.47 15.07 23.35
N SER A 141 14.54 13.99 24.12
CA SER A 141 14.31 12.61 23.68
C SER A 141 12.93 12.46 23.04
N ARG A 142 11.86 12.91 23.72
CA ARG A 142 10.49 12.89 23.18
C ARG A 142 10.40 13.66 21.86
N PHE A 143 10.85 14.91 21.81
CA PHE A 143 10.68 15.77 20.64
C PHE A 143 11.52 15.32 19.44
N ALA A 144 12.74 14.83 19.67
CA ALA A 144 13.57 14.24 18.62
C ALA A 144 12.94 12.97 18.03
N ASN A 145 12.19 12.20 18.83
CA ASN A 145 11.50 10.99 18.39
C ASN A 145 10.09 11.23 17.83
N THR A 146 9.48 12.40 18.03
CA THR A 146 8.14 12.74 17.49
C THR A 146 8.15 13.22 16.03
N GLN A 147 9.32 13.34 15.40
CA GLN A 147 9.39 13.64 13.97
C GLN A 147 8.69 12.54 13.17
N THR A 148 7.79 12.95 12.29
CA THR A 148 6.92 12.04 11.56
C THR A 148 7.72 11.26 10.53
N ILE A 149 7.61 9.94 10.56
CA ILE A 149 8.22 9.05 9.53
C ILE A 149 7.62 9.41 8.17
N ILE A 150 8.48 9.79 7.21
CA ILE A 150 8.11 9.89 5.79
C ILE A 150 7.79 8.48 5.30
N LYS A 151 6.62 8.30 4.71
CA LYS A 151 6.19 6.99 4.22
C LYS A 151 6.58 6.82 2.76
N ASN A 152 6.78 5.59 2.30
CA ASN A 152 7.07 5.34 0.89
C ASN A 152 6.01 5.94 -0.04
N SER A 153 4.74 5.87 0.37
CA SER A 153 3.65 6.48 -0.38
C SER A 153 3.83 7.99 -0.58
N ASP A 154 4.57 8.70 0.27
CA ASP A 154 4.85 10.14 0.12
C ASP A 154 5.77 10.44 -1.08
N PHE A 155 6.65 9.51 -1.48
CA PHE A 155 7.52 9.67 -2.66
C PHE A 155 6.77 9.49 -3.98
N ASP A 156 5.76 8.62 -4.01
CA ASP A 156 4.96 8.34 -5.21
C ASP A 156 3.94 9.45 -5.54
N SER A 157 3.90 10.52 -4.73
CA SER A 157 2.92 11.60 -4.86
C SER A 157 2.90 12.27 -6.23
N ASN A 158 4.03 12.33 -6.94
CA ASN A 158 4.16 13.10 -8.17
C ASN A 158 3.96 12.30 -9.46
N SER A 159 3.50 11.05 -9.37
CA SER A 159 3.15 10.28 -10.58
C SER A 159 1.96 10.90 -11.33
N ASP A 160 1.97 10.80 -12.66
CA ASP A 160 0.92 11.33 -13.54
C ASP A 160 -0.48 10.84 -13.14
N TYR A 161 -0.57 9.56 -12.75
CA TYR A 161 -1.80 8.96 -12.23
C TYR A 161 -2.37 9.75 -11.05
N HIS A 162 -1.55 10.05 -10.03
CA HIS A 162 -2.03 10.75 -8.84
C HIS A 162 -2.31 12.23 -9.10
N VAL A 163 -1.53 12.87 -9.98
CA VAL A 163 -1.79 14.25 -10.44
C VAL A 163 -3.13 14.32 -11.17
N ALA A 164 -3.45 13.38 -12.06
CA ALA A 164 -4.71 13.35 -12.77
C ALA A 164 -5.91 13.15 -11.82
N ILE A 165 -5.82 12.24 -10.84
CA ILE A 165 -6.87 12.06 -9.82
C ILE A 165 -7.05 13.32 -8.97
N GLU A 166 -5.96 14.01 -8.61
CA GLU A 166 -6.04 15.30 -7.94
C GLU A 166 -6.81 16.31 -8.81
N ASN A 167 -6.43 16.47 -10.08
CA ASN A 167 -7.07 17.41 -11.00
C ASN A 167 -8.58 17.16 -11.08
N PHE A 168 -9.02 15.93 -11.34
CA PHE A 168 -10.44 15.59 -11.35
C PHE A 168 -11.12 15.86 -10.00
N SER A 169 -10.43 15.64 -8.88
CA SER A 169 -10.99 15.97 -7.56
C SER A 169 -11.20 17.47 -7.33
N ARG A 170 -10.46 18.33 -8.03
CA ARG A 170 -10.63 19.79 -7.97
C ARG A 170 -11.64 20.31 -8.98
N THR A 171 -11.88 19.60 -10.08
CA THR A 171 -12.74 20.08 -11.19
C THR A 171 -14.12 19.43 -11.20
N GLU A 172 -14.25 18.17 -10.77
CA GLU A 172 -15.51 17.42 -10.86
C GLU A 172 -16.42 17.69 -9.68
N TRP A 173 -17.52 18.38 -9.97
CA TRP A 173 -18.60 18.64 -9.03
C TRP A 173 -19.50 17.42 -8.83
N VAL A 174 -19.94 17.23 -7.58
CA VAL A 174 -20.93 16.23 -7.24
C VAL A 174 -22.27 16.56 -7.91
N PRO A 175 -22.91 15.60 -8.61
CA PRO A 175 -24.22 15.82 -9.23
C PRO A 175 -25.30 16.19 -8.20
N THR A 176 -26.23 17.07 -8.59
CA THR A 176 -27.37 17.49 -7.74
C THR A 176 -28.62 16.72 -8.11
N LYS A 177 -29.30 16.13 -7.11
CA LYS A 177 -30.55 15.38 -7.33
C LYS A 177 -31.75 16.28 -7.66
N THR A 178 -31.73 17.54 -7.26
CA THR A 178 -32.89 18.46 -7.29
C THR A 178 -32.75 19.62 -8.27
N GLY A 179 -31.86 19.51 -9.27
CA GLY A 179 -31.67 20.54 -10.31
C GLY A 179 -31.02 21.85 -9.81
N GLY A 180 -30.56 21.89 -8.55
CA GLY A 180 -29.78 23.01 -8.00
C GLY A 180 -28.33 23.02 -8.48
N LYS A 181 -27.60 24.11 -8.19
CA LYS A 181 -26.15 24.18 -8.46
C LYS A 181 -25.39 23.21 -7.55
N ALA A 182 -24.44 22.47 -8.12
CA ALA A 182 -23.54 21.65 -7.32
C ALA A 182 -22.75 22.50 -6.33
N THR A 183 -22.65 22.03 -5.09
CA THR A 183 -22.09 22.81 -3.97
C THR A 183 -20.81 22.21 -3.40
N ASN A 184 -20.50 20.96 -3.74
CA ASN A 184 -19.36 20.24 -3.20
C ASN A 184 -18.67 19.31 -4.21
N LYS A 185 -17.45 18.93 -3.86
CA LYS A 185 -16.54 18.03 -4.56
C LYS A 185 -15.92 17.06 -3.58
N TRP A 186 -15.35 15.98 -4.11
CA TRP A 186 -14.47 15.12 -3.34
C TRP A 186 -13.06 15.69 -3.29
N PHE A 187 -12.40 15.62 -2.15
CA PHE A 187 -11.01 16.06 -2.00
C PHE A 187 -10.06 14.87 -1.98
N TYR A 188 -9.26 14.74 -3.05
CA TYR A 188 -8.12 13.85 -3.02
C TYR A 188 -6.92 14.55 -2.37
N GLU A 189 -6.42 14.00 -1.26
CA GLU A 189 -5.22 14.47 -0.56
C GLU A 189 -4.02 13.64 -1.05
N ARG A 190 -3.33 14.18 -2.06
CA ARG A 190 -2.19 13.52 -2.73
C ARG A 190 -0.92 13.62 -1.90
N ALA A 191 -0.67 14.78 -1.30
CA ALA A 191 0.40 15.00 -0.34
C ALA A 191 -0.18 15.11 1.08
N ARG A 192 0.50 14.50 2.05
CA ARG A 192 0.04 14.50 3.44
C ARG A 192 -0.12 15.93 3.97
N GLY A 193 -1.26 16.23 4.57
CA GLY A 193 -1.54 17.55 5.16
C GLY A 193 -2.05 18.59 4.17
N GLN A 194 -2.10 18.29 2.87
CA GLN A 194 -2.55 19.21 1.83
C GLN A 194 -3.96 19.77 2.08
N TYR A 195 -4.89 18.95 2.60
CA TYR A 195 -6.23 19.44 2.94
C TYR A 195 -6.19 20.54 4.00
N LEU A 196 -5.37 20.36 5.05
CA LEU A 196 -5.28 21.33 6.14
C LEU A 196 -4.52 22.59 5.69
N ASP A 197 -3.46 22.43 4.90
CA ASP A 197 -2.70 23.53 4.32
C ASP A 197 -3.58 24.45 3.45
N VAL A 198 -4.33 23.88 2.51
CA VAL A 198 -5.26 24.63 1.65
C VAL A 198 -6.33 25.32 2.50
N LYS A 199 -6.87 24.63 3.51
CA LYS A 199 -7.87 25.21 4.42
C LYS A 199 -7.32 26.38 5.24
N SER A 200 -6.06 26.31 5.70
CA SER A 200 -5.46 27.32 6.58
C SER A 200 -5.00 28.59 5.86
N LYS A 201 -4.91 28.57 4.52
CA LYS A 201 -4.45 29.71 3.72
C LYS A 201 -5.43 30.89 3.67
N GLY A 202 -6.70 30.66 4.01
CA GLY A 202 -7.75 31.68 3.97
C GLY A 202 -8.19 32.19 5.34
N SER A 203 -8.95 33.27 5.33
CA SER A 203 -9.74 33.76 6.45
C SER A 203 -10.71 32.71 7.00
N ILE A 204 -11.26 32.95 8.19
CA ILE A 204 -12.29 32.08 8.79
C ILE A 204 -13.49 31.86 7.85
N LYS A 205 -13.87 32.88 7.08
CA LYS A 205 -14.96 32.79 6.10
C LYS A 205 -14.61 31.85 4.94
N GLU A 206 -13.40 31.95 4.40
CA GLU A 206 -12.91 31.09 3.33
C GLU A 206 -12.73 29.65 3.80
N SER A 207 -12.22 29.43 5.02
CA SER A 207 -12.15 28.10 5.64
C SER A 207 -13.55 27.46 5.77
N LYS A 208 -14.58 28.24 6.12
CA LYS A 208 -15.97 27.74 6.18
C LYS A 208 -16.53 27.42 4.79
N LEU A 209 -16.18 28.20 3.77
CA LEU A 209 -16.56 27.92 2.39
C LEU A 209 -15.85 26.64 1.88
N PHE A 210 -14.57 26.48 2.20
CA PHE A 210 -13.79 25.29 1.88
C PHE A 210 -14.39 24.02 2.51
N ASP A 211 -14.84 24.07 3.78
CA ASP A 211 -15.49 22.92 4.41
C ASP A 211 -16.84 22.56 3.75
N LYS A 212 -17.52 23.53 3.12
CA LYS A 212 -18.75 23.28 2.33
C LYS A 212 -18.41 22.67 0.98
N GLU A 213 -17.39 23.19 0.28
CA GLU A 213 -16.97 22.68 -1.03
C GLU A 213 -16.30 21.31 -0.91
N TYR A 214 -15.52 21.06 0.14
CA TYR A 214 -14.78 19.83 0.36
C TYR A 214 -15.09 19.23 1.74
N PRO A 215 -16.29 18.65 1.96
CA PRO A 215 -16.64 18.05 3.22
C PRO A 215 -15.64 16.96 3.63
N LYS A 216 -15.24 16.90 4.92
CA LYS A 216 -14.31 15.88 5.43
C LYS A 216 -14.71 14.44 5.10
N LYS A 217 -16.02 14.15 5.02
CA LYS A 217 -16.55 12.82 4.65
C LYS A 217 -16.25 12.44 3.19
N GLN A 218 -16.04 13.41 2.31
CA GLN A 218 -15.70 13.26 0.90
C GLN A 218 -14.20 13.48 0.65
N LYS A 219 -13.37 13.28 1.68
CA LYS A 219 -11.91 13.25 1.56
C LYS A 219 -11.39 11.82 1.45
N PHE A 220 -10.31 11.60 0.71
CA PHE A 220 -9.56 10.35 0.67
C PHE A 220 -8.09 10.59 0.30
N ILE A 221 -7.21 9.65 0.65
CA ILE A 221 -5.76 9.70 0.40
C ILE A 221 -5.32 8.56 -0.54
N LYS A 222 -4.08 8.60 -1.03
CA LYS A 222 -3.44 7.56 -1.87
C LYS A 222 -3.67 6.12 -1.37
N THR A 223 -3.45 5.87 -0.09
CA THR A 223 -3.59 4.53 0.47
C THR A 223 -5.05 4.08 0.56
N ASP A 224 -6.01 5.01 0.62
CA ASP A 224 -7.44 4.67 0.58
C ASP A 224 -7.88 4.34 -0.83
N LEU A 225 -7.47 5.15 -1.81
CA LEU A 225 -7.65 4.87 -3.24
C LEU A 225 -7.17 3.45 -3.58
N ALA A 226 -5.97 3.07 -3.16
CA ALA A 226 -5.44 1.74 -3.40
C ALA A 226 -6.27 0.63 -2.72
N LYS A 227 -6.92 0.88 -1.57
CA LYS A 227 -7.83 -0.11 -0.97
C LYS A 227 -9.10 -0.27 -1.81
N TYR A 228 -9.63 0.83 -2.33
CA TYR A 228 -10.86 0.82 -3.14
C TYR A 228 -10.63 0.02 -4.42
N GLU A 229 -9.57 0.32 -5.16
CA GLU A 229 -9.23 -0.37 -6.40
C GLU A 229 -8.86 -1.84 -6.14
N MET A 230 -7.92 -2.12 -5.23
CA MET A 230 -7.48 -3.50 -4.97
C MET A 230 -8.60 -4.40 -4.43
N SER A 231 -9.53 -3.85 -3.63
CA SER A 231 -10.72 -4.60 -3.22
C SER A 231 -11.64 -4.86 -4.41
N TRP A 232 -11.88 -3.86 -5.26
CA TRP A 232 -12.68 -4.03 -6.49
C TRP A 232 -12.05 -5.02 -7.48
N TRP A 233 -10.72 -5.07 -7.54
CA TRP A 233 -9.94 -6.04 -8.31
C TRP A 233 -9.92 -7.44 -7.69
N GLN A 234 -10.70 -7.67 -6.63
CA GLN A 234 -10.83 -8.97 -5.98
C GLN A 234 -9.52 -9.45 -5.34
N ARG A 235 -8.73 -8.50 -4.80
CA ARG A 235 -7.47 -8.75 -4.08
C ARG A 235 -7.54 -8.34 -2.61
N PRO A 236 -8.55 -8.79 -1.85
CA PRO A 236 -8.70 -8.38 -0.46
C PRO A 236 -7.56 -8.88 0.45
N TYR A 237 -6.85 -9.92 0.02
CA TYR A 237 -5.67 -10.46 0.70
C TYR A 237 -4.45 -9.54 0.61
N ASP A 238 -4.32 -8.73 -0.46
CA ASP A 238 -3.27 -7.72 -0.55
C ASP A 238 -3.61 -6.49 0.30
N VAL A 239 -4.89 -6.10 0.32
CA VAL A 239 -5.38 -5.05 1.22
C VAL A 239 -5.14 -5.43 2.69
N GLY A 240 -5.34 -6.70 3.04
CA GLY A 240 -5.08 -7.26 4.37
C GLY A 240 -3.61 -7.16 4.83
N LYS A 241 -2.64 -6.93 3.93
CA LYS A 241 -1.21 -6.72 4.27
C LYS A 241 -0.92 -5.34 4.86
N GLY A 242 -1.94 -4.47 4.92
CA GLY A 242 -1.86 -3.12 5.47
C GLY A 242 -1.72 -2.05 4.39
N ALA A 243 -2.09 -0.81 4.75
CA ALA A 243 -2.27 0.30 3.81
C ALA A 243 -1.04 0.61 2.94
N GLU A 244 0.17 0.67 3.54
CA GLU A 244 1.41 0.97 2.79
C GLU A 244 1.84 -0.19 1.89
N ASN A 245 1.76 -1.43 2.37
CA ASN A 245 2.12 -2.60 1.57
C ASN A 245 1.17 -2.78 0.40
N ASN A 246 -0.14 -2.59 0.63
CA ASN A 246 -1.14 -2.60 -0.43
C ASN A 246 -0.88 -1.50 -1.46
N PHE A 247 -0.56 -0.27 -1.01
CA PHE A 247 -0.23 0.82 -1.91
C PHE A 247 1.01 0.54 -2.77
N LYS A 248 2.06 -0.06 -2.19
CA LYS A 248 3.24 -0.51 -2.96
C LYS A 248 2.89 -1.54 -4.03
N ILE A 249 2.02 -2.50 -3.71
CA ILE A 249 1.55 -3.50 -4.69
C ILE A 249 0.75 -2.80 -5.78
N PHE A 250 -0.24 -2.00 -5.41
CA PHE A 250 -1.07 -1.22 -6.33
C PHE A 250 -0.24 -0.37 -7.31
N THR A 251 0.79 0.33 -6.80
CA THR A 251 1.67 1.16 -7.65
C THR A 251 2.46 0.32 -8.66
N LYS A 252 2.86 -0.90 -8.31
CA LYS A 252 3.49 -1.83 -9.25
C LYS A 252 2.53 -2.30 -10.34
N GLU A 253 1.28 -2.59 -9.98
CA GLU A 253 0.23 -2.96 -10.96
C GLU A 253 -0.07 -1.78 -11.90
N LEU A 254 -0.14 -0.56 -11.37
CA LEU A 254 -0.29 0.65 -12.20
C LEU A 254 0.90 0.87 -13.15
N ALA A 255 2.12 0.54 -12.75
CA ALA A 255 3.28 0.69 -13.63
C ALA A 255 3.26 -0.30 -14.81
N THR A 256 2.60 -1.45 -14.64
CA THR A 256 2.45 -2.45 -15.70
C THR A 256 1.30 -2.14 -16.66
N GLU A 257 0.37 -1.27 -16.26
CA GLU A 257 -0.81 -0.90 -17.04
C GLU A 257 -0.71 0.58 -17.43
N LYS A 258 -0.57 0.89 -18.73
CA LYS A 258 -0.62 2.29 -19.20
C LYS A 258 -2.05 2.82 -19.10
N ASN A 259 -2.49 3.14 -17.88
CA ASN A 259 -3.84 3.58 -17.59
C ASN A 259 -3.90 5.11 -17.64
N GLU A 260 -4.57 5.65 -18.65
CA GLU A 260 -4.93 7.06 -18.66
C GLU A 260 -6.12 7.29 -17.71
N VAL A 261 -5.91 8.15 -16.71
CA VAL A 261 -6.97 8.55 -15.79
C VAL A 261 -7.90 9.51 -16.51
N GLY A 262 -9.06 9.03 -16.92
CA GLY A 262 -10.15 9.86 -17.48
C GLY A 262 -11.21 10.26 -16.45
N LYS A 263 -12.09 11.18 -16.85
CA LYS A 263 -13.24 11.63 -16.03
C LYS A 263 -14.10 10.47 -15.53
N LYS A 264 -14.44 9.53 -16.43
CA LYS A 264 -15.28 8.37 -16.10
C LYS A 264 -14.59 7.43 -15.10
N TYR A 265 -13.29 7.23 -15.24
CA TYR A 265 -12.49 6.49 -14.28
C TYR A 265 -12.55 7.13 -12.90
N TYR A 266 -12.33 8.45 -12.81
CA TYR A 266 -12.43 9.18 -11.55
C TYR A 266 -13.82 9.04 -10.91
N GLN A 267 -14.90 9.21 -11.67
CA GLN A 267 -16.27 9.07 -11.16
C GLN A 267 -16.52 7.66 -10.59
N ARG A 268 -16.10 6.62 -11.31
CA ARG A 268 -16.23 5.23 -10.87
C ARG A 268 -15.34 4.90 -9.67
N LEU A 269 -14.15 5.50 -9.58
CA LEU A 269 -13.30 5.43 -8.39
C LEU A 269 -14.04 6.00 -7.17
N ILE A 270 -14.71 7.15 -7.33
CA ILE A 270 -15.51 7.72 -6.24
C ILE A 270 -16.69 6.80 -5.88
N SER A 271 -17.33 6.15 -6.83
CA SER A 271 -18.36 5.13 -6.54
C SER A 271 -17.83 3.97 -5.71
N LYS A 272 -16.62 3.48 -6.01
CA LYS A 272 -15.93 2.47 -5.19
C LYS A 272 -15.60 3.01 -3.80
N ALA A 273 -15.22 4.29 -3.69
CA ALA A 273 -14.99 4.95 -2.40
C ALA A 273 -16.27 5.03 -1.55
N ILE A 274 -17.41 5.35 -2.17
CA ILE A 274 -18.74 5.38 -1.53
C ILE A 274 -19.10 3.97 -1.04
N LEU A 275 -19.00 2.96 -1.91
CA LEU A 275 -19.22 1.55 -1.54
C LEU A 275 -18.36 1.14 -0.34
N PHE A 276 -17.06 1.42 -0.40
CA PHE A 276 -16.13 1.07 0.69
C PHE A 276 -16.52 1.76 2.00
N LYS A 277 -16.81 3.06 1.97
CA LYS A 277 -17.18 3.84 3.16
C LYS A 277 -18.52 3.40 3.76
N GLU A 278 -19.50 3.05 2.93
CA GLU A 278 -20.78 2.53 3.41
C GLU A 278 -20.65 1.12 3.98
N ILE A 279 -19.88 0.23 3.33
CA ILE A 279 -19.57 -1.08 3.90
C ILE A 279 -18.84 -0.93 5.24
N ASP A 280 -17.85 -0.02 5.36
CA ASP A 280 -17.18 0.27 6.63
C ASP A 280 -18.16 0.72 7.72
N ARG A 281 -19.12 1.59 7.38
CA ARG A 281 -20.16 2.04 8.29
C ARG A 281 -21.07 0.90 8.74
N ILE A 282 -21.51 0.03 7.83
CA ILE A 282 -22.39 -1.10 8.15
C ILE A 282 -21.66 -2.13 9.01
N VAL A 283 -20.42 -2.48 8.66
CA VAL A 283 -19.58 -3.41 9.42
C VAL A 283 -19.27 -2.86 10.82
N ALA A 284 -19.00 -1.55 10.95
CA ALA A 284 -18.73 -0.93 12.23
C ALA A 284 -19.88 -1.09 13.24
N LYS A 285 -21.15 -1.07 12.78
CA LYS A 285 -22.31 -1.28 13.66
C LYS A 285 -22.39 -2.67 14.27
N ARG A 286 -21.73 -3.66 13.68
CA ARG A 286 -21.75 -5.06 14.12
C ARG A 286 -20.71 -5.36 15.21
N ASN A 287 -19.89 -4.39 15.61
CA ASN A 287 -18.91 -4.50 16.71
C ASN A 287 -17.98 -5.73 16.63
N LEU A 288 -17.58 -6.12 15.42
CA LEU A 288 -16.79 -7.33 15.12
C LEU A 288 -15.30 -7.25 15.52
N GLY A 289 -14.93 -6.34 16.43
CA GLY A 289 -13.58 -6.17 16.94
C GLY A 289 -12.55 -5.69 15.91
N GLY A 290 -11.29 -6.14 16.07
CA GLY A 290 -10.12 -5.66 15.34
C GLY A 290 -10.03 -6.03 13.84
N TYR A 291 -11.00 -6.77 13.31
CA TYR A 291 -10.96 -7.30 11.93
C TYR A 291 -11.80 -6.52 10.92
N LYS A 292 -12.31 -5.34 11.31
CA LYS A 292 -13.15 -4.48 10.46
C LYS A 292 -12.51 -4.23 9.09
N ALA A 293 -11.24 -3.84 9.03
CA ALA A 293 -10.57 -3.52 7.77
C ALA A 293 -10.53 -4.72 6.81
N ASN A 294 -10.34 -5.94 7.33
CA ASN A 294 -10.38 -7.16 6.54
C ASN A 294 -11.81 -7.43 6.03
N MET A 295 -12.81 -7.34 6.91
CA MET A 295 -14.22 -7.51 6.55
C MET A 295 -14.66 -6.60 5.41
N VAL A 296 -14.36 -5.30 5.50
CA VAL A 296 -14.76 -4.31 4.49
C VAL A 296 -14.19 -4.65 3.12
N SER A 297 -12.88 -4.98 3.07
CA SER A 297 -12.22 -5.32 1.81
C SER A 297 -12.77 -6.63 1.22
N TYR A 298 -12.97 -7.65 2.05
CA TYR A 298 -13.52 -8.94 1.61
C TYR A 298 -14.96 -8.81 1.10
N ILE A 299 -15.82 -8.03 1.76
CA ILE A 299 -17.20 -7.80 1.30
C ILE A 299 -17.21 -7.04 -0.02
N LEU A 300 -16.42 -5.97 -0.17
CA LEU A 300 -16.36 -5.25 -1.44
C LEU A 300 -15.82 -6.11 -2.58
N ALA A 301 -14.78 -6.90 -2.32
CA ALA A 301 -14.24 -7.87 -3.27
C ALA A 301 -15.29 -8.92 -3.67
N TRP A 302 -16.07 -9.40 -2.70
CA TRP A 302 -17.10 -10.41 -2.97
C TRP A 302 -18.29 -9.83 -3.72
N LEU A 303 -18.71 -8.61 -3.42
CA LEU A 303 -19.71 -7.87 -4.20
C LEU A 303 -19.24 -7.66 -5.65
N SER A 304 -17.98 -7.27 -5.84
CA SER A 304 -17.35 -7.18 -7.17
C SER A 304 -17.39 -8.52 -7.90
N TYR A 305 -17.02 -9.62 -7.25
CA TYR A 305 -17.06 -10.95 -7.84
C TYR A 305 -18.47 -11.40 -8.21
N LYS A 306 -19.43 -11.24 -7.28
CA LYS A 306 -20.81 -11.70 -7.44
C LYS A 306 -21.62 -10.89 -8.45
N SER A 307 -21.29 -9.61 -8.62
CA SER A 307 -21.84 -8.79 -9.70
C SER A 307 -21.08 -8.94 -11.02
N ASN A 308 -20.04 -9.80 -11.08
CA ASN A 308 -19.13 -9.91 -12.22
C ASN A 308 -18.54 -8.55 -12.64
N LYS A 309 -18.26 -7.66 -11.68
CA LYS A 309 -17.86 -6.26 -11.86
C LYS A 309 -18.84 -5.40 -12.67
N LYS A 310 -20.10 -5.82 -12.83
CA LYS A 310 -21.13 -5.11 -13.60
C LYS A 310 -22.07 -4.25 -12.75
N LEU A 311 -21.80 -4.10 -11.44
CA LEU A 311 -22.57 -3.19 -10.60
C LEU A 311 -22.55 -1.78 -11.22
N ASN A 312 -23.69 -1.11 -11.29
CA ASN A 312 -23.80 0.20 -11.91
C ASN A 312 -23.16 1.31 -11.04
N LEU A 313 -21.84 1.44 -11.17
CA LEU A 313 -21.07 2.46 -10.48
C LEU A 313 -21.47 3.89 -10.91
N ASP A 314 -22.03 4.06 -12.10
CA ASP A 314 -22.41 5.39 -12.60
C ASP A 314 -23.61 5.93 -11.80
N THR A 315 -24.59 5.08 -11.53
CA THR A 315 -25.74 5.42 -10.66
C THR A 315 -25.32 5.74 -9.22
N ILE A 316 -24.30 5.06 -8.69
CA ILE A 316 -23.75 5.36 -7.35
C ILE A 316 -23.06 6.74 -7.36
N TRP A 317 -22.34 7.09 -8.42
CA TRP A 317 -21.74 8.42 -8.58
C TRP A 317 -22.82 9.50 -8.68
N GLU A 318 -23.83 9.31 -9.52
CA GLU A 318 -24.92 10.28 -9.69
C GLU A 318 -25.69 10.51 -8.39
N ASN A 319 -25.91 9.45 -7.62
CA ASN A 319 -26.70 9.53 -6.39
C ASN A 319 -25.87 9.81 -5.13
N GLN A 320 -24.55 9.66 -5.19
CA GLN A 320 -23.59 9.75 -4.07
C GLN A 320 -23.91 8.85 -2.88
N ILE A 321 -24.64 7.77 -3.11
CA ILE A 321 -25.08 6.83 -2.09
C ILE A 321 -25.31 5.47 -2.74
N ILE A 322 -25.20 4.40 -1.95
CA ILE A 322 -25.64 3.06 -2.36
C ILE A 322 -27.16 2.95 -2.21
N SER A 323 -27.78 2.10 -3.03
CA SER A 323 -29.18 1.74 -2.90
C SER A 323 -29.46 0.96 -1.60
N GLU A 324 -30.75 0.84 -1.25
CA GLU A 324 -31.19 -0.03 -0.17
C GLU A 324 -30.96 -1.52 -0.48
N SER A 325 -31.11 -1.92 -1.73
CA SER A 325 -30.86 -3.29 -2.22
C SER A 325 -29.40 -3.72 -2.08
N ILE A 326 -28.43 -2.85 -2.43
CA ILE A 326 -27.00 -3.11 -2.14
C ILE A 326 -26.78 -3.17 -0.64
N ASN A 327 -27.38 -2.26 0.13
CA ASN A 327 -27.23 -2.23 1.59
C ASN A 327 -27.66 -3.55 2.23
N ASN A 328 -28.86 -4.02 1.90
CA ASN A 328 -29.42 -5.27 2.39
C ASN A 328 -28.58 -6.49 1.97
N LEU A 329 -28.04 -6.49 0.75
CA LEU A 329 -27.13 -7.55 0.31
C LEU A 329 -25.82 -7.53 1.12
N VAL A 330 -25.24 -6.35 1.35
CA VAL A 330 -24.03 -6.18 2.18
C VAL A 330 -24.27 -6.70 3.60
N GLU A 331 -25.43 -6.42 4.20
CA GLU A 331 -25.77 -6.96 5.53
C GLU A 331 -25.75 -8.49 5.56
N LYS A 332 -26.32 -9.15 4.55
CA LYS A 332 -26.26 -10.62 4.42
C LYS A 332 -24.84 -11.13 4.20
N MET A 333 -24.02 -10.39 3.43
CA MET A 333 -22.63 -10.75 3.19
C MET A 333 -21.79 -10.73 4.48
N ILE A 334 -22.08 -9.81 5.41
CA ILE A 334 -21.34 -9.69 6.68
C ILE A 334 -21.34 -11.02 7.45
N ASP A 335 -22.50 -11.64 7.61
CA ASP A 335 -22.60 -12.87 8.42
C ASP A 335 -21.79 -14.03 7.79
N ILE A 336 -21.82 -14.15 6.46
CA ILE A 336 -21.10 -15.18 5.73
C ILE A 336 -19.59 -14.94 5.77
N VAL A 337 -19.16 -13.70 5.52
CA VAL A 337 -17.73 -13.33 5.53
C VAL A 337 -17.18 -13.45 6.95
N TRP A 338 -17.93 -13.03 7.98
CA TRP A 338 -17.52 -13.14 9.37
C TRP A 338 -17.29 -14.60 9.76
N LYS A 339 -18.26 -15.48 9.49
CA LYS A 339 -18.12 -16.93 9.72
C LYS A 339 -16.94 -17.52 8.96
N HIS A 340 -16.67 -17.02 7.75
CA HIS A 340 -15.57 -17.50 6.93
C HIS A 340 -14.20 -17.13 7.48
N ILE A 341 -13.97 -15.86 7.81
CA ILE A 341 -12.66 -15.40 8.28
C ILE A 341 -12.34 -15.88 9.69
N ASN A 342 -13.36 -16.16 10.52
CA ASN A 342 -13.21 -16.76 11.85
C ASN A 342 -13.02 -18.28 11.83
N ASN A 343 -13.00 -18.91 10.66
CA ASN A 343 -12.71 -20.34 10.53
C ASN A 343 -11.53 -20.58 9.59
N PRO A 344 -10.29 -20.24 10.01
CA PRO A 344 -9.09 -20.46 9.20
C PRO A 344 -8.91 -21.94 8.85
N SER A 345 -8.29 -22.23 7.70
CA SER A 345 -8.04 -23.63 7.26
C SER A 345 -7.08 -24.39 8.18
N LYS A 346 -6.28 -23.68 8.99
CA LYS A 346 -5.40 -24.25 10.01
C LYS A 346 -5.84 -23.81 11.40
N GLN A 347 -6.08 -24.78 12.29
CA GLN A 347 -6.43 -24.53 13.69
C GLN A 347 -5.34 -23.67 14.38
N GLY A 348 -5.77 -22.67 15.15
CA GLY A 348 -4.87 -21.75 15.87
C GLY A 348 -4.26 -20.62 15.02
N MET A 349 -4.57 -20.53 13.72
CA MET A 349 -4.10 -19.42 12.89
C MET A 349 -4.77 -18.10 13.28
N ASN A 350 -3.99 -17.02 13.37
CA ASN A 350 -4.54 -15.68 13.57
C ASN A 350 -5.38 -15.24 12.37
N ILE A 351 -6.58 -14.70 12.62
CA ILE A 351 -7.53 -14.25 11.58
C ILE A 351 -6.90 -13.21 10.64
N GLY A 352 -6.10 -12.30 11.17
CA GLY A 352 -5.40 -11.28 10.37
C GLY A 352 -4.38 -11.89 9.40
N GLU A 353 -3.68 -12.95 9.81
CA GLU A 353 -2.77 -13.69 8.92
C GLU A 353 -3.53 -14.55 7.91
N TRP A 354 -4.67 -15.13 8.31
CA TRP A 354 -5.54 -15.88 7.40
C TRP A 354 -6.06 -14.99 6.27
N CYS A 355 -6.55 -13.79 6.60
CA CYS A 355 -7.03 -12.81 5.64
C CYS A 355 -5.95 -12.25 4.70
N LYS A 356 -4.65 -12.49 4.94
CA LYS A 356 -3.56 -12.11 4.03
C LYS A 356 -3.25 -13.18 2.97
N LYS A 357 -3.87 -14.36 3.08
CA LYS A 357 -3.67 -15.47 2.15
C LYS A 357 -4.68 -15.44 1.02
N GLN A 358 -4.20 -15.64 -0.20
CA GLN A 358 -5.06 -15.80 -1.37
C GLN A 358 -6.04 -16.97 -1.22
N GLU A 359 -5.65 -18.03 -0.51
CA GLU A 359 -6.50 -19.18 -0.17
C GLU A 359 -7.80 -18.78 0.56
N CYS A 360 -7.73 -17.82 1.49
CA CYS A 360 -8.91 -17.30 2.19
C CYS A 360 -9.88 -16.66 1.19
N TRP A 361 -9.39 -15.83 0.27
CA TRP A 361 -10.24 -15.27 -0.77
C TRP A 361 -10.85 -16.34 -1.68
N LEU A 362 -10.04 -17.29 -2.16
CA LEU A 362 -10.49 -18.33 -3.09
C LEU A 362 -11.57 -19.24 -2.50
N THR A 363 -11.54 -19.49 -1.20
CA THR A 363 -12.54 -20.32 -0.50
C THR A 363 -13.79 -19.54 -0.09
N LEU A 364 -13.75 -18.20 -0.09
CA LEU A 364 -14.93 -17.36 0.08
C LEU A 364 -15.69 -17.15 -1.23
N LYS A 365 -14.97 -16.77 -2.32
CA LYS A 365 -15.59 -16.16 -3.50
C LYS A 365 -16.71 -17.01 -4.11
N ASP A 366 -16.55 -18.33 -4.07
CA ASP A 366 -17.50 -19.29 -4.67
C ASP A 366 -18.67 -19.67 -3.75
N LYS A 367 -18.70 -19.20 -2.49
CA LYS A 367 -19.84 -19.42 -1.60
C LYS A 367 -21.13 -18.86 -2.18
N PHE A 368 -22.25 -19.52 -1.91
CA PHE A 368 -23.55 -19.07 -2.37
C PHE A 368 -24.02 -17.83 -1.59
N ILE A 369 -24.61 -16.90 -2.31
CA ILE A 369 -25.41 -15.80 -1.77
C ILE A 369 -26.41 -15.40 -2.86
N ASP A 370 -27.66 -15.14 -2.47
CA ASP A 370 -28.68 -14.66 -3.40
C ASP A 370 -28.42 -13.20 -3.78
N THR A 371 -28.24 -12.95 -5.07
CA THR A 371 -27.98 -11.62 -5.66
C THR A 371 -29.17 -11.08 -6.44
N ASN A 372 -30.31 -11.79 -6.48
CA ASN A 372 -31.47 -11.37 -7.27
C ASN A 372 -31.98 -9.98 -6.86
N SER A 373 -31.82 -9.62 -5.58
CA SER A 373 -32.22 -8.31 -5.04
C SER A 373 -31.46 -7.12 -5.62
N ILE A 374 -30.33 -7.32 -6.31
CA ILE A 374 -29.55 -6.25 -6.96
C ILE A 374 -29.57 -6.37 -8.50
N SER A 375 -30.46 -7.18 -9.07
CA SER A 375 -30.51 -7.42 -10.52
C SER A 375 -30.70 -6.13 -11.34
N ASP A 376 -31.54 -5.21 -10.87
CA ASP A 376 -31.76 -3.89 -11.50
C ASP A 376 -30.54 -2.95 -11.38
N GLU A 377 -29.59 -3.27 -10.50
CA GLU A 377 -28.36 -2.52 -10.31
C GLU A 377 -27.17 -3.11 -11.07
N ILE A 378 -27.39 -4.22 -11.77
CA ILE A 378 -26.41 -4.86 -12.63
C ILE A 378 -26.61 -4.34 -14.06
N ARG A 379 -25.54 -3.79 -14.65
CA ARG A 379 -25.55 -3.38 -16.05
C ARG A 379 -25.79 -4.60 -16.94
N LYS A 380 -26.73 -4.44 -17.91
CA LYS A 380 -27.05 -5.48 -18.92
C LYS A 380 -25.86 -5.71 -19.85
N ASP A 381 -25.23 -4.62 -20.28
CA ASP A 381 -23.98 -4.67 -21.01
C ASP A 381 -22.86 -5.03 -20.03
N ALA A 382 -22.02 -6.01 -20.42
CA ALA A 382 -20.71 -6.06 -19.79
C ALA A 382 -20.07 -4.69 -20.00
N ASP A 383 -19.48 -4.11 -18.96
CA ASP A 383 -18.46 -3.10 -19.21
C ASP A 383 -17.38 -3.83 -20.02
N THR A 384 -17.43 -3.71 -21.35
CA THR A 384 -16.30 -4.00 -22.25
C THR A 384 -15.05 -3.24 -21.80
N TYR A 385 -15.22 -2.23 -20.96
CA TYR A 385 -14.19 -1.46 -20.27
C TYR A 385 -13.48 -2.17 -19.11
N VAL A 386 -14.06 -3.16 -18.42
CA VAL A 386 -13.39 -3.76 -17.24
C VAL A 386 -12.51 -4.96 -17.60
N GLU A 387 -12.75 -5.60 -18.75
CA GLU A 387 -11.83 -6.60 -19.31
C GLU A 387 -10.82 -6.00 -20.31
N SER A 388 -11.05 -4.80 -20.85
CA SER A 388 -10.04 -4.07 -21.64
C SER A 388 -9.05 -3.27 -20.78
N ASP A 389 -9.44 -2.75 -19.61
CA ASP A 389 -8.53 -1.98 -18.73
C ASP A 389 -7.72 -2.83 -17.72
N LEU A 390 -7.62 -4.16 -17.92
CA LEU A 390 -6.59 -5.03 -17.32
C LEU A 390 -5.76 -5.77 -18.40
N VAL A 391 -6.04 -5.50 -19.67
CA VAL A 391 -5.26 -5.97 -20.83
C VAL A 391 -5.23 -4.83 -21.84
N GLY A 392 -4.42 -3.82 -21.54
CA GLY A 392 -4.04 -2.76 -22.46
C GLY A 392 -3.12 -3.27 -23.58
N GLN A 393 -3.62 -4.20 -24.38
CA GLN A 393 -3.25 -4.29 -25.78
C GLN A 393 -4.56 -4.08 -26.54
N GLU A 394 -4.60 -3.06 -27.42
CA GLU A 394 -5.32 -3.28 -28.66
C GLU A 394 -4.80 -4.60 -29.19
N LEU A 395 -5.68 -5.60 -29.27
CA LEU A 395 -5.33 -6.88 -29.85
C LEU A 395 -4.76 -6.56 -31.23
N SER A 396 -3.48 -6.86 -31.44
CA SER A 396 -2.92 -6.78 -32.78
C SER A 396 -3.83 -7.57 -33.73
N PRO A 397 -3.88 -7.25 -35.02
CA PRO A 397 -4.65 -8.03 -35.99
C PRO A 397 -4.36 -9.54 -35.87
N GLN A 398 -3.13 -9.88 -35.47
CA GLN A 398 -2.71 -11.25 -35.19
C GLN A 398 -3.32 -11.84 -33.90
N GLU A 399 -3.37 -11.10 -32.78
CA GLU A 399 -3.97 -11.57 -31.54
C GLU A 399 -5.50 -11.70 -31.65
N SER A 400 -6.16 -10.77 -32.35
CA SER A 400 -7.59 -10.85 -32.66
C SER A 400 -7.91 -12.12 -33.46
N LYS A 401 -7.09 -12.37 -34.51
CA LYS A 401 -7.21 -13.58 -35.32
C LYS A 401 -6.99 -14.85 -34.50
N MET A 402 -5.99 -14.88 -33.61
CA MET A 402 -5.73 -16.03 -32.74
C MET A 402 -6.90 -16.32 -31.80
N ILE A 403 -7.53 -15.29 -31.24
CA ILE A 403 -8.71 -15.45 -30.37
C ILE A 403 -9.90 -15.99 -31.17
N GLU A 404 -10.14 -15.47 -32.37
CA GLU A 404 -11.20 -15.95 -33.25
C GLU A 404 -10.99 -17.42 -33.66
N GLU A 405 -9.77 -17.78 -34.08
CA GLU A 405 -9.39 -19.15 -34.44
C GLU A 405 -9.54 -20.10 -33.25
N ALA A 406 -9.03 -19.72 -32.07
CA ALA A 406 -9.12 -20.54 -30.88
C ALA A 406 -10.58 -20.69 -30.39
N GLY A 407 -11.40 -19.65 -30.55
CA GLY A 407 -12.81 -19.62 -30.14
C GLY A 407 -13.74 -20.45 -31.03
N LYS A 408 -13.32 -20.79 -32.25
CA LYS A 408 -14.07 -21.69 -33.15
C LYS A 408 -14.01 -23.16 -32.71
N ILE A 409 -13.05 -23.52 -31.88
CA ILE A 409 -12.84 -24.91 -31.44
C ILE A 409 -13.86 -25.23 -30.35
N LYS A 410 -14.66 -26.27 -30.59
CA LYS A 410 -15.72 -26.67 -29.65
C LYS A 410 -15.15 -27.33 -28.39
N GLY A 411 -15.92 -27.30 -27.31
CA GLY A 411 -15.49 -27.85 -26.03
C GLY A 411 -15.16 -29.35 -26.08
N GLU A 412 -15.87 -30.10 -26.93
CA GLU A 412 -15.67 -31.54 -27.13
C GLU A 412 -14.25 -31.86 -27.60
N VAL A 413 -13.70 -31.05 -28.51
CA VAL A 413 -12.33 -31.23 -29.04
C VAL A 413 -11.29 -31.07 -27.93
N TRP A 414 -11.48 -30.09 -27.04
CA TRP A 414 -10.56 -29.87 -25.91
C TRP A 414 -10.61 -30.98 -24.86
N PHE A 415 -11.80 -31.53 -24.59
CA PHE A 415 -11.95 -32.68 -23.71
C PHE A 415 -11.33 -33.94 -24.33
N ALA A 416 -11.54 -34.16 -25.64
CA ALA A 416 -10.93 -35.24 -26.39
C ALA A 416 -9.38 -35.14 -26.37
N LEU A 417 -8.82 -33.96 -26.60
CA LEU A 417 -7.38 -33.72 -26.54
C LEU A 417 -6.82 -33.97 -25.14
N SER A 418 -7.48 -33.45 -24.09
CA SER A 418 -7.05 -33.68 -22.71
C SER A 418 -7.02 -35.17 -22.35
N LYS A 419 -8.03 -35.93 -22.81
CA LYS A 419 -8.12 -37.38 -22.64
C LYS A 419 -7.01 -38.11 -23.43
N TRP A 420 -6.88 -37.83 -24.73
CA TRP A 420 -5.87 -38.41 -25.60
C TRP A 420 -4.44 -38.17 -25.08
N ALA A 421 -4.13 -36.95 -24.63
CA ALA A 421 -2.82 -36.61 -24.08
C ALA A 421 -2.53 -37.40 -22.80
N LYS A 422 -3.56 -37.64 -21.98
CA LYS A 422 -3.44 -38.48 -20.78
C LYS A 422 -3.19 -39.95 -21.13
N GLU A 423 -3.92 -40.48 -22.10
CA GLU A 423 -3.85 -41.89 -22.51
C GLU A 423 -2.54 -42.22 -23.22
N ASN A 424 -2.00 -41.28 -24.01
CA ASN A 424 -0.77 -41.48 -24.78
C ASN A 424 0.49 -40.96 -24.06
N ASN A 425 0.38 -40.61 -22.78
CA ASN A 425 1.45 -40.00 -21.97
C ASN A 425 2.12 -38.78 -22.63
N ARG A 426 1.37 -38.02 -23.45
CA ARG A 426 1.83 -36.78 -24.09
C ARG A 426 1.52 -35.56 -23.24
N PHE A 427 2.26 -34.48 -23.45
CA PHE A 427 2.17 -33.21 -22.74
C PHE A 427 2.37 -33.24 -21.22
N THR A 428 2.65 -32.07 -20.66
CA THR A 428 2.83 -31.90 -19.22
C THR A 428 1.49 -32.01 -18.46
N PRO A 429 1.48 -32.30 -17.14
CA PRO A 429 0.27 -32.23 -16.33
C PRO A 429 -0.44 -30.87 -16.40
N PHE A 430 0.35 -29.80 -16.60
CA PHE A 430 -0.17 -28.45 -16.78
C PHE A 430 -0.94 -28.31 -18.10
N ASP A 431 -0.39 -28.78 -19.23
CA ASP A 431 -1.04 -28.70 -20.54
C ASP A 431 -2.31 -29.56 -20.60
N ARG A 432 -2.34 -30.73 -19.95
CA ARG A 432 -3.54 -31.57 -19.86
C ARG A 432 -4.66 -30.86 -19.09
N LYS A 433 -4.31 -30.24 -17.97
CA LYS A 433 -5.24 -29.43 -17.15
C LYS A 433 -5.71 -28.19 -17.90
N LEU A 434 -4.83 -27.54 -18.64
CA LEU A 434 -5.16 -26.39 -19.47
C LEU A 434 -6.15 -26.78 -20.57
N SER A 435 -5.92 -27.89 -21.26
CA SER A 435 -6.82 -28.42 -22.29
C SER A 435 -8.22 -28.69 -21.73
N TYR A 436 -8.32 -29.33 -20.56
CA TYR A 436 -9.61 -29.53 -19.89
C TYR A 436 -10.31 -28.21 -19.56
N ASN A 437 -9.56 -27.23 -19.03
CA ASN A 437 -10.11 -25.92 -18.71
C ASN A 437 -10.58 -25.16 -19.97
N LEU A 438 -9.89 -25.29 -21.10
CA LEU A 438 -10.33 -24.71 -22.38
C LEU A 438 -11.67 -25.30 -22.82
N GLY A 439 -11.91 -26.60 -22.61
CA GLY A 439 -13.21 -27.22 -22.85
C GLY A 439 -14.32 -26.64 -21.99
N VAL A 440 -14.05 -26.40 -20.70
CA VAL A 440 -15.01 -25.74 -19.78
C VAL A 440 -15.31 -24.30 -20.20
N LEU A 441 -14.30 -23.55 -20.63
CA LEU A 441 -14.46 -22.17 -21.11
C LEU A 441 -15.28 -22.11 -22.40
N ALA A 442 -15.01 -23.01 -23.35
CA ALA A 442 -15.74 -23.12 -24.61
C ALA A 442 -17.24 -23.43 -24.37
N ASN A 443 -17.55 -24.39 -23.49
CA ASN A 443 -18.95 -24.71 -23.15
C ASN A 443 -19.70 -23.57 -22.46
N ARG A 444 -18.98 -22.73 -21.72
CA ARG A 444 -19.53 -21.53 -21.06
C ARG A 444 -19.58 -20.30 -21.97
N LYS A 445 -19.15 -20.43 -23.24
CA LYS A 445 -19.04 -19.33 -24.22
C LYS A 445 -18.22 -18.15 -23.68
N VAL A 446 -17.17 -18.44 -22.91
CA VAL A 446 -16.25 -17.42 -22.38
C VAL A 446 -15.21 -17.11 -23.45
N VAL A 447 -15.01 -15.82 -23.72
CA VAL A 447 -13.98 -15.35 -24.66
C VAL A 447 -12.58 -15.60 -24.07
N LEU A 448 -11.67 -16.17 -24.87
CA LEU A 448 -10.30 -16.44 -24.44
C LEU A 448 -9.45 -15.17 -24.46
N SER A 449 -8.53 -15.03 -23.49
CA SER A 449 -7.49 -14.00 -23.54
C SER A 449 -6.42 -14.31 -24.61
N PRO A 450 -5.60 -13.34 -25.07
CA PRO A 450 -4.54 -13.58 -26.06
C PRO A 450 -3.59 -14.70 -25.68
N LYS A 451 -3.22 -14.77 -24.40
CA LYS A 451 -2.36 -15.81 -23.85
C LYS A 451 -3.05 -17.16 -23.82
N GLN A 452 -4.35 -17.22 -23.54
CA GLN A 452 -5.14 -18.45 -23.61
C GLN A 452 -5.27 -18.92 -25.07
N ALA A 453 -5.59 -18.03 -26.00
CA ALA A 453 -5.70 -18.32 -27.43
C ALA A 453 -4.38 -18.81 -28.03
N LYS A 454 -3.27 -18.13 -27.74
CA LYS A 454 -1.92 -18.54 -28.17
C LYS A 454 -1.54 -19.93 -27.65
N ASN A 455 -1.83 -20.21 -26.37
CA ASN A 455 -1.54 -21.52 -25.80
C ASN A 455 -2.49 -22.61 -26.33
N ALA A 456 -3.75 -22.28 -26.55
CA ALA A 456 -4.73 -23.17 -27.17
C ALA A 456 -4.25 -23.61 -28.57
N LEU A 457 -3.94 -22.65 -29.45
CA LEU A 457 -3.45 -22.94 -30.80
C LEU A 457 -2.12 -23.68 -30.80
N ARG A 458 -1.20 -23.34 -29.90
CA ARG A 458 0.06 -24.08 -29.71
C ARG A 458 -0.19 -25.54 -29.36
N ILE A 459 -1.03 -25.81 -28.37
CA ILE A 459 -1.31 -27.16 -27.87
C ILE A 459 -2.06 -27.97 -28.94
N LEU A 460 -3.05 -27.38 -29.60
CA LEU A 460 -3.79 -28.06 -30.65
C LEU A 460 -2.89 -28.43 -31.84
N LYS A 461 -2.02 -27.49 -32.27
CA LYS A 461 -1.05 -27.77 -33.34
C LYS A 461 -0.12 -28.90 -32.95
N GLN A 462 0.48 -28.83 -31.76
CA GLN A 462 1.37 -29.87 -31.27
C GLN A 462 0.66 -31.22 -31.16
N ALA A 463 -0.61 -31.24 -30.73
CA ALA A 463 -1.39 -32.46 -30.65
C ALA A 463 -1.60 -33.08 -32.03
N LYS A 464 -1.96 -32.28 -33.04
CA LYS A 464 -2.11 -32.73 -34.43
C LYS A 464 -0.80 -33.26 -35.01
N ASP A 465 0.31 -32.55 -34.78
CA ASP A 465 1.65 -33.00 -35.20
C ASP A 465 2.07 -34.32 -34.51
N GLU A 466 1.56 -34.58 -33.30
CA GLU A 466 1.79 -35.82 -32.54
C GLU A 466 0.70 -36.90 -32.77
N GLY A 467 -0.23 -36.70 -33.72
CA GLY A 467 -1.21 -37.72 -34.15
C GLY A 467 -2.58 -37.67 -33.47
N PHE A 468 -2.98 -36.52 -32.89
CA PHE A 468 -4.34 -36.31 -32.41
C PHE A 468 -5.30 -35.99 -33.56
N GLU A 469 -6.41 -36.73 -33.63
CA GLU A 469 -7.53 -36.50 -34.56
C GLU A 469 -8.78 -36.04 -33.78
N GLU A 470 -9.54 -35.10 -34.36
CA GLU A 470 -10.65 -34.38 -33.70
C GLU A 470 -11.91 -35.23 -33.47
#